data_AF-A0A165KTC5-F1
#
_entry.id   AF-A0A165KTC5-F1
#
_cell.length_a   1.000
_cell.length_b   1.000
_cell.length_c   1.000
_cell.angle_alpha   90.00
_cell.angle_beta   90.00
_cell.angle_gamma   90.00
#
_symmetry.space_group_name_H-M   'P 1'
#
loop_
_entity.id
_entity.type
_entity.pdbx_description
1 polymer ?
#
loop_
_entity_poly.entity_id
_entity_poly.type
_entity_poly.pdbx_seq_one_letter_code
_entity_poly.pdbx_strand_id
1 'polypeptide(L)'
;MFAASILALVPCALAVVPPSGNYSVFNPSTTGIKNYWDVAFGNTQPPVLGVTPIIAQTLNGPPPSTTNQQWEVFQLFSIGSRNLYMFRSRLGQFDFFGVNTTNGGATLEMNPTLFELTEVVPGSFSIAIQGTNSVLTAQAASTQQIGVSPSVAGNQLQLWEFTSI
;
A
#
# COMPACT_ATOMS: atom_id res chain seq x y z
N MET A 1 2.40 55.26 13.60
CA MET A 1 2.25 54.18 12.60
C MET A 1 2.32 52.86 13.34
N PHE A 2 1.19 52.16 13.48
CA PHE A 2 1.15 50.82 14.09
C PHE A 2 1.46 49.79 13.01
N ALA A 3 2.52 49.01 13.19
CA ALA A 3 2.81 47.86 12.35
C ALA A 3 1.87 46.71 12.74
N ALA A 4 1.00 46.30 11.82
CA ALA A 4 0.18 45.11 11.99
C ALA A 4 1.04 43.88 11.70
N SER A 5 1.32 43.08 12.73
CA SER A 5 1.93 41.76 12.58
C SER A 5 0.92 40.83 11.90
N ILE A 6 1.16 40.50 10.64
CA ILE A 6 0.36 39.52 9.89
C ILE A 6 0.78 38.14 10.39
N LEU A 7 -0.07 37.51 11.20
CA LEU A 7 0.07 36.10 11.55
C LEU A 7 -0.07 35.30 10.24
N ALA A 8 1.03 34.72 9.76
CA ALA A 8 0.99 33.78 8.66
C ALA A 8 0.23 32.53 9.13
N LEU A 9 -1.03 32.39 8.71
CA LEU A 9 -1.74 31.13 8.79
C LEU A 9 -1.00 30.16 7.86
N VAL A 10 -0.21 29.26 8.44
CA VAL A 10 0.23 28.05 7.75
C VAL A 10 -1.04 27.20 7.58
N PRO A 11 -1.52 26.94 6.35
CA PRO A 11 -2.61 26.02 6.19
C PRO A 11 -2.11 24.64 6.63
N CYS A 12 -2.69 24.10 7.70
CA CYS A 12 -2.61 22.67 7.96
C CYS A 12 -3.26 21.99 6.75
N ALA A 13 -2.44 21.50 5.82
CA ALA A 13 -2.92 20.65 4.74
C ALA A 13 -3.63 19.46 5.39
N LEU A 14 -4.92 19.30 5.12
CA LEU A 14 -5.63 18.10 5.52
C LEU A 14 -4.95 16.91 4.83
N ALA A 15 -4.86 15.80 5.55
CA ALA A 15 -4.37 14.56 5.00
C ALA A 15 -5.15 14.20 3.73
N VAL A 16 -4.47 14.07 2.58
CA VAL A 16 -5.11 13.75 1.30
C VAL A 16 -4.93 12.26 1.06
N VAL A 17 -5.92 11.49 1.51
CA VAL A 17 -5.94 10.04 1.29
C VAL A 17 -6.11 9.71 -0.19
N PRO A 18 -5.54 8.61 -0.68
CA PRO A 18 -5.63 8.27 -2.11
C PRO A 18 -7.09 8.02 -2.50
N PRO A 19 -7.64 8.68 -3.55
CA PRO A 19 -8.97 8.36 -4.04
C PRO A 19 -8.97 6.98 -4.71
N SER A 20 -10.16 6.39 -4.89
CA SER A 20 -10.30 5.16 -5.69
C SER A 20 -9.72 5.34 -7.09
N GLY A 21 -9.05 4.32 -7.61
CA GLY A 21 -8.41 4.39 -8.93
C GLY A 21 -7.37 3.30 -9.15
N ASN A 22 -6.64 3.40 -10.26
CA ASN A 22 -5.55 2.50 -10.59
C ASN A 22 -4.22 3.07 -10.08
N TYR A 23 -3.44 2.25 -9.39
CA TYR A 23 -2.17 2.65 -8.79
C TYR A 23 -1.12 1.56 -8.90
N SER A 24 0.13 2.00 -8.90
CA SER A 24 1.24 1.21 -8.39
C SER A 24 1.52 1.66 -6.95
N VAL A 25 1.55 0.69 -6.03
CA VAL A 25 1.81 0.91 -4.60
C VAL A 25 3.24 0.48 -4.31
N PHE A 26 4.02 1.30 -3.61
CA PHE A 26 5.41 0.98 -3.32
C PHE A 26 5.85 1.41 -1.92
N ASN A 27 6.82 0.68 -1.38
CA ASN A 27 7.60 1.13 -0.24
C ASN A 27 8.76 2.00 -0.74
N PRO A 28 8.96 3.21 -0.19
CA PRO A 28 10.03 4.11 -0.62
C PRO A 28 11.46 3.58 -0.29
N SER A 29 11.57 2.50 0.49
CA SER A 29 12.79 1.86 0.97
C SER A 29 13.74 2.76 1.76
N THR A 30 14.49 2.17 2.68
CA THR A 30 15.63 2.83 3.34
C THR A 30 16.82 3.03 2.38
N THR A 31 16.84 2.31 1.25
CA THR A 31 17.93 2.32 0.27
C THR A 31 17.71 3.27 -0.91
N GLY A 32 16.57 3.97 -0.96
CA GLY A 32 16.20 4.88 -2.06
C GLY A 32 15.66 4.21 -3.32
N ILE A 33 15.53 2.88 -3.32
CA ILE A 33 14.92 2.11 -4.41
C ILE A 33 13.46 1.82 -4.08
N LYS A 34 12.53 2.24 -4.95
CA LYS A 34 11.11 1.95 -4.79
C LYS A 34 10.83 0.46 -5.02
N ASN A 35 10.27 -0.20 -4.01
CA ASN A 35 9.82 -1.58 -4.11
C ASN A 35 8.30 -1.63 -4.19
N TYR A 36 7.79 -1.98 -5.36
CA TYR A 36 6.38 -2.05 -5.71
C TYR A 36 5.76 -3.37 -5.23
N TRP A 37 4.48 -3.30 -4.85
CA TRP A 37 3.66 -4.48 -4.65
C TRP A 37 3.55 -5.26 -5.95
N ASP A 38 3.92 -6.52 -5.88
CA ASP A 38 3.97 -7.41 -7.02
C ASP A 38 3.32 -8.75 -6.67
N VAL A 39 2.39 -9.21 -7.51
CA VAL A 39 1.93 -10.59 -7.46
C VAL A 39 3.02 -11.48 -8.06
N ALA A 40 3.68 -12.24 -7.19
CA ALA A 40 4.87 -13.00 -7.54
C ALA A 40 4.60 -13.94 -8.73
N PHE A 41 5.49 -13.88 -9.73
CA PHE A 41 5.38 -14.66 -10.98
C PHE A 41 4.09 -14.42 -11.79
N GLY A 42 3.28 -13.41 -11.45
CA GLY A 42 1.92 -13.22 -11.97
C GLY A 42 1.81 -12.93 -13.47
N ASN A 43 2.90 -12.52 -14.14
CA ASN A 43 2.92 -12.41 -15.61
C ASN A 43 3.34 -13.70 -16.32
N THR A 44 3.85 -14.68 -15.58
CA THR A 44 4.43 -15.92 -16.13
C THR A 44 3.59 -17.16 -15.80
N GLN A 45 2.75 -17.09 -14.77
CA GLN A 45 1.90 -18.18 -14.31
C GLN A 45 0.57 -17.63 -13.78
N PRO A 46 -0.56 -18.31 -14.03
CA PRO A 46 -1.82 -17.97 -13.37
C PRO A 46 -1.64 -18.06 -11.84
N PRO A 47 -2.07 -17.03 -11.07
CA PRO A 47 -1.94 -17.07 -9.62
C PRO A 47 -2.84 -18.15 -9.02
N VAL A 48 -2.33 -18.86 -8.03
CA VAL A 48 -3.09 -19.74 -7.14
C VAL A 48 -3.51 -18.94 -5.92
N LEU A 49 -4.81 -18.69 -5.77
CA LEU A 49 -5.37 -17.95 -4.64
C LEU A 49 -5.09 -18.67 -3.30
N GLY A 50 -4.86 -17.90 -2.23
CA GLY A 50 -4.49 -18.44 -0.91
C GLY A 50 -3.01 -18.77 -0.76
N VAL A 51 -2.27 -18.88 -1.86
CA VAL A 51 -0.88 -19.38 -1.90
C VAL A 51 0.07 -18.41 -2.57
N THR A 52 -0.37 -17.71 -3.63
CA THR A 52 0.51 -16.80 -4.39
C THR A 52 0.89 -15.62 -3.53
N PRO A 53 2.18 -15.42 -3.21
CA PRO A 53 2.60 -14.34 -2.35
C PRO A 53 2.54 -13.01 -3.10
N ILE A 54 2.27 -11.96 -2.35
CA ILE A 54 2.48 -10.58 -2.80
C ILE A 54 3.81 -10.13 -2.20
N ILE A 55 4.75 -9.78 -3.07
CA ILE A 55 6.11 -9.41 -2.71
C ILE A 55 6.33 -7.91 -2.93
N ALA A 56 7.37 -7.37 -2.31
CA ALA A 56 7.85 -6.02 -2.61
C ALA A 56 9.11 -6.13 -3.48
N GLN A 57 9.07 -5.67 -4.73
CA GLN A 57 10.23 -5.71 -5.62
C GLN A 57 10.35 -4.49 -6.52
N THR A 58 11.52 -4.32 -7.14
CA THR A 58 11.72 -3.23 -8.10
C THR A 58 10.73 -3.32 -9.25
N LEU A 59 10.47 -2.17 -9.89
CA LEU A 59 9.61 -2.10 -11.06
C LEU A 59 10.08 -3.11 -12.13
N ASN A 60 9.16 -3.94 -12.61
CA ASN A 60 9.49 -4.88 -13.69
C ASN A 60 9.74 -4.09 -14.98
N GLY A 61 10.77 -4.47 -15.74
CA GLY A 61 11.14 -3.79 -16.98
C GLY A 61 10.53 -4.45 -18.23
N PRO A 62 10.22 -3.66 -19.30
CA PRO A 62 10.28 -2.19 -19.39
C PRO A 62 8.97 -1.48 -18.93
N PRO A 63 9.02 -0.32 -18.27
CA PRO A 63 7.80 0.43 -17.88
C PRO A 63 6.96 0.85 -19.10
N PRO A 64 5.61 0.83 -19.05
CA PRO A 64 4.74 0.39 -17.96
C PRO A 64 4.21 -1.04 -18.20
N SER A 65 5.04 -2.08 -18.13
CA SER A 65 4.66 -3.36 -18.77
C SER A 65 4.24 -4.52 -17.87
N THR A 66 3.95 -4.35 -16.58
CA THR A 66 3.46 -5.51 -15.82
C THR A 66 2.23 -5.25 -14.98
N THR A 67 1.12 -5.83 -15.41
CA THR A 67 -0.18 -5.83 -14.72
C THR A 67 -0.10 -6.45 -13.32
N ASN A 68 0.88 -7.32 -13.04
CA ASN A 68 1.13 -7.85 -11.70
C ASN A 68 1.64 -6.83 -10.67
N GLN A 69 2.02 -5.62 -11.09
CA GLN A 69 2.39 -4.49 -10.21
C GLN A 69 1.36 -3.36 -10.21
N GLN A 70 0.17 -3.63 -10.74
CA GLN A 70 -0.92 -2.66 -10.85
C GLN A 70 -2.11 -3.11 -10.01
N TRP A 71 -2.65 -2.16 -9.28
CA TRP A 71 -3.69 -2.39 -8.29
C TRP A 71 -4.84 -1.40 -8.50
N GLU A 72 -6.05 -1.92 -8.51
CA GLU A 72 -7.25 -1.14 -8.31
C GLU A 72 -7.43 -0.92 -6.81
N VAL A 73 -7.38 0.34 -6.40
CA VAL A 73 -7.59 0.81 -5.04
C VAL A 73 -9.05 1.24 -4.92
N PHE A 74 -9.78 0.68 -3.96
CA PHE A 74 -11.15 1.06 -3.66
C PHE A 74 -11.21 1.70 -2.28
N GLN A 75 -11.51 3.00 -2.23
CA GLN A 75 -11.92 3.67 -1.00
C GLN A 75 -13.39 3.34 -0.73
N LEU A 76 -13.64 2.53 0.29
CA LEU A 76 -14.97 2.08 0.65
C LEU A 76 -15.69 3.12 1.52
N PHE A 77 -14.92 3.78 2.39
CA PHE A 77 -15.44 4.70 3.38
C PHE A 77 -14.33 5.62 3.89
N SER A 78 -14.66 6.89 4.10
CA SER A 78 -13.77 7.84 4.77
C SER A 78 -14.59 8.75 5.66
N ILE A 79 -14.37 8.64 6.98
CA ILE A 79 -14.98 9.51 7.98
C ILE A 79 -13.92 9.87 9.02
N GLY A 80 -13.70 11.18 9.20
CA GLY A 80 -12.69 11.69 10.12
C GLY A 80 -11.31 11.18 9.73
N SER A 81 -10.66 10.47 10.66
CA SER A 81 -9.33 9.88 10.47
C SER A 81 -9.36 8.43 9.97
N ARG A 82 -10.55 7.81 9.83
CA ARG A 82 -10.68 6.41 9.41
C ARG A 82 -10.96 6.34 7.92
N ASN A 83 -10.05 5.70 7.19
CA ASN A 83 -10.14 5.54 5.74
C ASN A 83 -10.02 4.06 5.41
N LEU A 84 -11.15 3.46 5.01
CA LEU A 84 -11.26 2.03 4.78
C LEU A 84 -11.10 1.71 3.29
N TYR A 85 -10.24 0.74 2.99
CA TYR A 85 -9.85 0.36 1.65
C TYR A 85 -9.89 -1.13 1.43
N MET A 86 -9.99 -1.51 0.16
CA MET A 86 -9.60 -2.82 -0.35
C MET A 86 -8.78 -2.64 -1.64
N PHE A 87 -7.98 -3.64 -1.97
CA PHE A 87 -7.09 -3.62 -3.12
C PHE A 87 -7.34 -4.84 -4.00
N ARG A 88 -7.48 -4.63 -5.30
CA ARG A 88 -7.63 -5.69 -6.29
C ARG A 88 -6.47 -5.64 -7.27
N SER A 89 -5.82 -6.77 -7.49
CA SER A 89 -4.81 -6.92 -8.54
C SER A 89 -5.45 -6.76 -9.91
N ARG A 90 -4.75 -6.11 -10.85
CA ARG A 90 -5.18 -6.01 -12.25
C ARG A 90 -4.84 -7.24 -13.10
N LEU A 91 -4.29 -8.30 -12.49
CA LEU A 91 -4.07 -9.58 -13.18
C LEU A 91 -5.35 -10.37 -13.44
N GLY A 92 -6.33 -10.27 -12.54
CA GLY A 92 -7.54 -11.07 -12.58
C GLY A 92 -8.73 -10.34 -11.96
N GLN A 93 -9.94 -10.83 -12.28
CA GLN A 93 -11.18 -10.15 -11.91
C GLN A 93 -11.52 -10.24 -10.41
N PHE A 94 -11.05 -11.29 -9.73
CA PHE A 94 -11.38 -11.59 -8.33
C PHE A 94 -10.13 -11.74 -7.44
N ASP A 95 -9.03 -11.17 -7.90
CA ASP A 95 -7.72 -11.32 -7.30
C ASP A 95 -7.47 -10.18 -6.31
N PHE A 96 -7.80 -10.37 -5.04
CA PHE A 96 -7.65 -9.33 -4.01
C PHE A 96 -6.34 -9.45 -3.26
N PHE A 97 -5.83 -8.31 -2.79
CA PHE A 97 -4.80 -8.30 -1.76
C PHE A 97 -5.41 -8.84 -0.47
N GLY A 98 -4.87 -9.94 0.03
CA GLY A 98 -5.23 -10.50 1.31
C GLY A 98 -4.02 -10.70 2.22
N VAL A 99 -4.32 -11.00 3.48
CA VAL A 99 -3.32 -11.42 4.47
C VAL A 99 -3.71 -12.81 4.94
N ASN A 100 -2.89 -13.80 4.60
CA ASN A 100 -3.07 -15.16 5.09
C ASN A 100 -2.42 -15.30 6.47
N THR A 101 -3.25 -15.46 7.50
CA THR A 101 -2.83 -15.61 8.90
C THR A 101 -2.09 -16.93 9.19
N THR A 102 -2.15 -17.91 8.29
CA THR A 102 -1.43 -19.19 8.42
C THR A 102 0.05 -19.04 8.06
N ASN A 103 0.35 -18.17 7.09
CA ASN A 103 1.71 -17.92 6.61
C ASN A 103 2.27 -16.57 7.09
N GLY A 104 1.44 -15.74 7.75
CA GLY A 104 1.85 -14.46 8.34
C GLY A 104 2.18 -13.35 7.33
N GLY A 105 1.78 -13.51 6.07
CA GLY A 105 2.18 -12.64 4.97
C GLY A 105 1.07 -12.37 3.96
N ALA A 106 1.34 -11.41 3.07
CA ALA A 106 0.42 -10.98 2.03
C ALA A 106 0.32 -11.99 0.90
N THR A 107 -0.90 -12.31 0.50
CA THR A 107 -1.21 -13.29 -0.54
C THR A 107 -2.33 -12.77 -1.43
N LEU A 108 -2.42 -13.31 -2.64
CA LEU A 108 -3.57 -13.08 -3.49
C LEU A 108 -4.73 -13.96 -3.03
N GLU A 109 -5.88 -13.36 -2.78
CA GLU A 109 -7.05 -14.03 -2.20
C GLU A 109 -8.31 -13.78 -3.02
N MET A 110 -9.28 -14.68 -2.89
CA MET A 110 -10.60 -14.50 -3.51
C MET A 110 -11.47 -13.48 -2.76
N ASN A 111 -11.25 -13.37 -1.45
CA ASN A 111 -11.99 -12.46 -0.58
C ASN A 111 -11.08 -11.29 -0.19
N PRO A 112 -11.57 -10.04 -0.26
CA PRO A 112 -10.76 -8.89 0.10
C PRO A 112 -10.46 -8.88 1.60
N THR A 113 -9.22 -8.57 1.95
CA THR A 113 -8.91 -8.04 3.28
C THR A 113 -9.22 -6.55 3.30
N LEU A 114 -9.85 -6.08 4.37
CA LEU A 114 -10.14 -4.67 4.56
C LEU A 114 -8.98 -4.00 5.30
N PHE A 115 -8.58 -2.82 4.82
CA PHE A 115 -7.44 -2.09 5.34
C PHE A 115 -7.82 -0.67 5.77
N GLU A 116 -7.18 -0.19 6.83
CA GLU A 116 -7.25 1.20 7.26
C GLU A 116 -5.98 1.95 6.86
N LEU A 117 -6.14 3.04 6.11
CA LEU A 117 -5.05 3.89 5.66
C LEU A 117 -4.94 5.12 6.55
N THR A 118 -3.73 5.33 7.08
CA THR A 118 -3.38 6.53 7.86
C THR A 118 -2.19 7.20 7.20
N GLU A 119 -2.33 8.47 6.83
CA GLU A 119 -1.21 9.28 6.37
C GLU A 119 -0.29 9.57 7.55
N VAL A 120 0.97 9.13 7.47
CA VAL A 120 1.96 9.31 8.53
C VAL A 120 2.79 10.57 8.26
N VAL A 121 3.12 10.79 6.99
CA VAL A 121 3.75 12.01 6.45
C VAL A 121 3.11 12.30 5.09
N PRO A 122 3.16 13.55 4.60
CA PRO A 122 2.54 13.91 3.33
C PRO A 122 2.89 12.94 2.19
N GLY A 123 1.88 12.23 1.67
CA GLY A 123 2.01 11.26 0.58
C GLY A 123 2.43 9.84 0.98
N SER A 124 2.79 9.58 2.23
CA SER A 124 3.19 8.24 2.71
C SER A 124 2.27 7.72 3.81
N PHE A 125 1.77 6.51 3.61
CA PHE A 125 0.68 5.93 4.40
C PHE A 125 1.14 4.66 5.13
N SER A 126 0.66 4.49 6.35
CA SER A 126 0.60 3.19 7.00
C SER A 126 -0.68 2.47 6.57
N ILE A 127 -0.58 1.19 6.24
CA ILE A 127 -1.71 0.36 5.81
C ILE A 127 -1.94 -0.72 6.88
N ALA A 128 -2.93 -0.50 7.74
CA ALA A 128 -3.29 -1.39 8.83
C ALA A 128 -4.38 -2.39 8.39
N ILE A 129 -4.34 -3.62 8.90
CA ILE A 129 -5.43 -4.58 8.71
C ILE A 129 -6.58 -4.17 9.64
N GLN A 130 -7.78 -3.98 9.08
CA GLN A 130 -8.94 -3.52 9.82
C GLN A 130 -9.21 -4.39 11.05
N GLY A 131 -9.43 -3.74 12.21
CA GLY A 131 -9.74 -4.44 13.46
C GLY A 131 -8.53 -5.09 14.14
N THR A 132 -7.31 -4.81 13.68
CA THR A 132 -6.05 -5.30 14.27
C THR A 132 -5.07 -4.15 14.53
N ASN A 133 -3.99 -4.45 15.25
CA ASN A 133 -2.86 -3.51 15.44
C ASN A 133 -1.70 -3.76 14.47
N SER A 134 -1.94 -4.56 13.43
CA SER A 134 -0.90 -5.00 12.51
C SER A 134 -0.97 -4.24 11.18
N VAL A 135 0.19 -3.91 10.64
CA VAL A 135 0.35 -3.14 9.41
C VAL A 135 1.16 -3.93 8.37
N LEU A 136 0.92 -3.63 7.09
CA LEU A 136 1.71 -4.15 6.00
C LEU A 136 3.15 -3.66 6.13
N THR A 137 4.09 -4.59 6.06
CA THR A 137 5.52 -4.34 6.31
C THR A 137 6.33 -4.91 5.15
N ALA A 138 7.04 -4.06 4.43
CA ALA A 138 8.03 -4.49 3.47
C ALA A 138 9.18 -5.22 4.20
N GLN A 139 9.86 -6.11 3.49
CA GLN A 139 11.08 -6.73 4.03
C GLN A 139 12.32 -5.96 3.57
N ALA A 140 13.42 -6.12 4.30
CA ALA A 140 14.68 -5.47 3.98
C ALA A 140 15.25 -5.90 2.61
N ALA A 141 14.98 -7.14 2.20
CA ALA A 141 15.35 -7.65 0.89
C ALA A 141 14.16 -7.54 -0.07
N SER A 142 14.41 -7.01 -1.27
CA SER A 142 13.47 -7.09 -2.39
C SER A 142 13.10 -8.55 -2.68
N THR A 143 11.96 -8.75 -3.32
CA THR A 143 11.36 -10.04 -3.71
C THR A 143 10.88 -10.93 -2.56
N GLN A 144 11.00 -10.49 -1.30
CA GLN A 144 10.40 -11.19 -0.19
C GLN A 144 8.91 -10.83 -0.06
N GLN A 145 8.13 -11.78 0.48
CA GLN A 145 6.71 -11.59 0.75
C GLN A 145 6.52 -10.41 1.71
N ILE A 146 5.56 -9.55 1.39
CA ILE A 146 5.15 -8.48 2.29
C ILE A 146 4.62 -9.13 3.56
N GLY A 147 5.24 -8.76 4.67
CA GLY A 147 4.88 -9.28 5.98
C GLY A 147 3.82 -8.44 6.66
N VAL A 148 3.42 -8.91 7.83
CA VAL A 148 2.50 -8.22 8.72
C VAL A 148 3.14 -8.16 10.10
N SER A 149 3.23 -6.96 10.66
CA SER A 149 3.83 -6.75 11.98
C SER A 149 3.11 -5.63 12.73
N PRO A 150 3.22 -5.56 14.08
CA PRO A 150 2.69 -4.42 14.83
C PRO A 150 3.21 -3.08 14.31
N SER A 151 2.38 -2.04 14.35
CA SER A 151 2.79 -0.70 13.96
C SER A 151 3.94 -0.19 14.83
N VAL A 152 5.01 0.29 14.19
CA VAL A 152 6.19 0.88 14.83
C VAL A 152 6.39 2.28 14.26
N ALA A 153 6.25 3.29 15.12
CA ALA A 153 6.43 4.68 14.72
C ALA A 153 7.81 4.92 14.09
N GLY A 154 7.85 5.60 12.94
CA GLY A 154 9.09 5.91 12.21
C GLY A 154 9.68 4.74 11.42
N ASN A 155 9.05 3.56 11.40
CA ASN A 155 9.53 2.44 10.60
C ASN A 155 9.25 2.67 9.10
N GLN A 156 10.29 2.98 8.34
CA GLN A 156 10.16 3.22 6.89
C GLN A 156 9.67 2.00 6.10
N LEU A 157 9.87 0.78 6.59
CA LEU A 157 9.36 -0.44 5.94
C LEU A 157 7.83 -0.58 6.07
N GLN A 158 7.19 0.21 6.93
CA GLN A 158 5.73 0.23 7.12
C GLN A 158 5.05 1.39 6.39
N LEU A 159 5.81 2.17 5.61
CA LEU A 159 5.30 3.26 4.80
C LEU A 159 5.07 2.82 3.36
N TRP A 160 3.96 3.26 2.79
CA TRP A 160 3.54 2.93 1.44
C TRP A 160 3.08 4.19 0.73
N GLU A 161 3.46 4.32 -0.52
CA GLU A 161 3.13 5.44 -1.39
C GLU A 161 2.39 4.94 -2.63
N PHE A 162 1.57 5.82 -3.19
CA PHE A 162 0.69 5.52 -4.31
C PHE A 162 1.10 6.38 -5.50
N THR A 163 1.33 5.75 -6.66
CA THR A 163 1.50 6.45 -7.94
C THR A 163 0.40 6.01 -8.88
N SER A 164 -0.43 6.96 -9.31
CA SER A 164 -1.48 6.70 -10.29
C SER A 164 -0.89 6.21 -11.62
N ILE A 165 -1.62 5.32 -12.29
CA ILE A 165 -1.24 4.73 -13.59
C ILE A 165 -2.29 4.97 -14.67
#